data_AF-Q04D62-F1
#
_entry.id   AF-Q04D62-F1
#
_cell.length_a   1.000
_cell.length_b   1.000
_cell.length_c   1.000
_cell.angle_alpha   90.00
_cell.angle_beta   90.00
_cell.angle_gamma   90.00
#
_symmetry.space_group_name_H-M   'P 1'
#
loop_
_entity.id
_entity.type
_entity.pdbx_description
1 polymer ?
#
loop_
_entity_poly.entity_id
_entity_poly.type
_entity_poly.pdbx_seq_one_letter_code
_entity_poly.pdbx_strand_id
1 'polypeptide(L)'
;MVLFAIRVYFLHKYTKVRKSDLSRSERLVIENNCLREGGALYSLLGMTFTAFSCYMLFYGQEQKYNQSLVLLIALMGFTKIISSVVGWVKSRNFKSPIILFLKSLNIADGLVAIVFTQYSLLSMERSSSATSATGLFGIGIGICLIFVGFFIIFKSLKYKQI
;
A
#
# COMPACT_ATOMS: atom_id res chain seq x y z
N MET A 1 9.83 3.48 5.58
CA MET A 1 9.98 3.38 7.05
C MET A 1 8.69 2.87 7.70
N VAL A 2 7.57 3.62 7.68
CA VAL A 2 6.29 3.21 8.33
C VAL A 2 5.76 1.85 7.83
N LEU A 3 5.70 1.63 6.51
CA LEU A 3 5.24 0.35 5.94
C LEU A 3 6.10 -0.86 6.36
N PHE A 4 7.41 -0.66 6.55
CA PHE A 4 8.31 -1.73 6.97
C PHE A 4 8.08 -2.10 8.44
N ALA A 5 7.88 -1.10 9.31
CA ALA A 5 7.53 -1.32 10.70
C ALA A 5 6.20 -2.08 10.85
N ILE A 6 5.18 -1.71 10.08
CA ILE A 6 3.88 -2.42 10.04
C ILE A 6 4.10 -3.88 9.59
N ARG A 7 4.88 -4.11 8.53
CA ARG A 7 5.19 -5.47 8.05
C ARG A 7 5.87 -6.29 9.14
N VAL A 8 6.93 -5.77 9.76
CA VAL A 8 7.67 -6.47 10.83
C VAL A 8 6.75 -6.81 12.01
N TYR A 9 5.93 -5.86 12.46
CA TYR A 9 4.97 -6.07 13.54
C TYR A 9 3.98 -7.19 13.22
N PHE A 10 3.34 -7.15 12.05
CA PHE A 10 2.39 -8.18 11.63
C PHE A 10 3.04 -9.55 11.40
N LEU A 11 4.26 -9.60 10.85
CA LEU A 11 5.00 -10.85 10.64
C LEU A 11 5.43 -11.48 11.96
N HIS A 12 5.84 -10.67 12.94
CA HIS A 12 6.21 -11.14 14.25
C HIS A 12 4.99 -11.70 14.99
N LYS A 13 3.85 -10.99 14.95
CA LYS A 13 2.57 -11.44 15.49
C LYS A 13 2.09 -12.73 14.82
N TYR A 14 2.21 -12.84 13.49
CA TYR A 14 1.87 -14.05 12.73
C TYR A 14 2.73 -15.25 13.12
N THR A 15 4.06 -15.06 13.23
CA THR A 15 4.99 -16.13 13.62
C THR A 15 4.71 -16.63 15.04
N LYS A 16 4.35 -15.72 15.95
CA LYS A 16 3.99 -16.06 17.33
C LYS A 16 2.69 -16.88 17.39
N VAL A 17 1.65 -16.45 16.68
CA VAL A 17 0.35 -17.17 16.58
C VAL A 17 0.49 -18.52 15.89
N ARG A 18 1.43 -18.65 14.93
CA ARG A 18 1.68 -19.92 14.23
C ARG A 18 2.45 -20.94 15.08
N LYS A 19 3.28 -20.50 16.02
CA LYS A 19 4.07 -21.38 16.91
C LYS A 19 3.36 -21.77 18.20
N SER A 20 2.29 -21.08 18.57
CA SER A 20 1.45 -21.42 19.73
C SER A 20 0.40 -22.48 19.37
N ASP A 21 0.26 -23.51 20.20
CA ASP A 21 -0.84 -24.51 20.17
C ASP A 21 -2.18 -23.87 20.60
N LEU A 22 -2.62 -22.85 19.87
CA LEU A 22 -3.92 -22.21 20.08
C LEU A 22 -5.01 -23.00 19.39
N SER A 23 -6.18 -23.10 20.03
CA SER A 23 -7.36 -23.71 19.42
C SER A 23 -7.73 -22.97 18.13
N ARG A 24 -8.33 -23.71 17.17
CA ARG A 24 -8.72 -23.19 15.85
C ARG A 24 -9.63 -21.96 15.98
N SER A 25 -10.46 -21.89 17.02
CA SER A 25 -11.33 -20.75 17.33
C SER A 25 -10.57 -19.51 17.82
N GLU A 26 -9.62 -19.67 18.74
CA GLU A 26 -8.81 -18.56 19.27
C GLU A 26 -7.93 -17.94 18.18
N ARG A 27 -7.36 -18.78 17.31
CA ARG A 27 -6.58 -18.34 16.16
C ARG A 27 -7.40 -17.47 15.20
N LEU A 28 -8.66 -17.84 14.95
CA LEU A 28 -9.55 -17.07 14.08
C LEU A 28 -9.89 -15.70 14.67
N VAL A 29 -10.12 -15.60 15.98
CA VAL A 29 -10.39 -14.32 16.66
C VAL A 29 -9.19 -13.38 16.53
N ILE A 30 -7.97 -13.89 16.77
CA ILE A 30 -6.75 -13.09 16.65
C ILE A 30 -6.50 -12.68 15.20
N GLU A 31 -6.64 -13.61 14.24
CA GLU A 31 -6.49 -13.31 12.81
C GLU A 31 -7.50 -12.25 12.35
N ASN A 32 -8.73 -12.31 12.85
CA ASN A 32 -9.78 -11.39 12.47
C ASN A 32 -9.56 -9.97 13.01
N ASN A 33 -9.16 -9.83 14.28
CA ASN A 33 -8.78 -8.52 14.83
C ASN A 33 -7.59 -7.92 14.08
N CYS A 34 -6.61 -8.77 13.72
CA CYS A 34 -5.45 -8.37 12.92
C CYS A 34 -5.87 -7.84 11.53
N LEU A 35 -6.81 -8.52 10.86
CA LEU A 35 -7.35 -8.08 9.57
C LEU A 35 -8.11 -6.76 9.67
N ARG A 36 -8.91 -6.57 10.72
CA ARG A 36 -9.68 -5.35 10.94
C ARG A 36 -8.76 -4.16 11.17
N GLU A 37 -7.75 -4.31 12.03
CA GLU A 37 -6.70 -3.31 12.24
C GLU A 37 -5.95 -3.03 10.93
N GLY A 38 -5.57 -4.07 10.20
CA GLY A 38 -4.87 -3.96 8.94
C GLY A 38 -5.69 -3.21 7.87
N GLY A 39 -6.96 -3.57 7.71
CA GLY A 39 -7.88 -2.89 6.80
C GLY A 39 -8.08 -1.41 7.14
N ALA A 40 -8.20 -1.08 8.44
CA ALA A 40 -8.30 0.31 8.90
C ALA A 40 -7.02 1.10 8.58
N LEU A 41 -5.84 0.53 8.83
CA LEU A 41 -4.56 1.14 8.44
C LEU A 41 -4.45 1.34 6.93
N TYR A 42 -4.96 0.39 6.15
CA TYR A 42 -4.94 0.45 4.69
C TYR A 42 -5.84 1.57 4.14
N SER A 43 -7.06 1.69 4.69
CA SER A 43 -7.97 2.80 4.37
C SER A 43 -7.39 4.14 4.80
N LEU A 44 -6.74 4.23 5.97
CA LEU A 44 -6.05 5.43 6.42
C LEU A 44 -4.92 5.83 5.46
N LEU A 45 -4.11 4.86 5.02
CA LEU A 45 -3.04 5.08 4.06
C LEU A 45 -3.59 5.60 2.72
N GLY A 46 -4.70 5.01 2.23
CA GLY A 46 -5.39 5.50 1.05
C GLY A 46 -5.91 6.93 1.22
N MET A 47 -6.55 7.25 2.35
CA MET A 47 -7.03 8.61 2.66
C MET A 47 -5.91 9.64 2.69
N THR A 48 -4.80 9.36 3.38
CA THR A 48 -3.64 10.24 3.42
C THR A 48 -3.05 10.44 2.03
N PHE A 49 -2.95 9.38 1.23
CA PHE A 49 -2.41 9.46 -0.12
C PHE A 49 -3.32 10.25 -1.07
N THR A 50 -4.64 10.05 -1.00
CA THR A 50 -5.63 10.84 -1.73
C THR A 50 -5.56 12.31 -1.32
N ALA A 51 -5.47 12.61 -0.03
CA ALA A 51 -5.35 13.98 0.46
C ALA A 51 -4.07 14.67 -0.06
N PHE A 52 -2.95 13.96 -0.05
CA PHE A 52 -1.70 14.46 -0.62
C PHE A 52 -1.80 14.71 -2.13
N SER A 53 -2.43 13.78 -2.85
CA SER A 53 -2.64 13.90 -4.31
C SER A 53 -3.61 15.03 -4.66
N CYS A 54 -4.61 15.27 -3.82
CA CYS A 54 -5.53 16.40 -3.93
C CYS A 54 -4.82 17.73 -3.66
N TYR A 55 -3.99 17.80 -2.61
CA TYR A 55 -3.15 18.97 -2.34
C TYR A 55 -2.24 19.27 -3.53
N MET A 56 -1.61 18.25 -4.10
CA MET A 56 -0.77 18.39 -5.28
C MET A 56 -1.56 18.90 -6.49
N LEU A 57 -2.80 18.46 -6.69
CA LEU A 57 -3.64 18.90 -7.81
C LEU A 57 -4.04 20.38 -7.71
N PHE A 58 -4.35 20.88 -6.51
CA PHE A 58 -4.85 22.26 -6.31
C PHE A 58 -3.76 23.28 -5.98
N TYR A 59 -2.71 22.87 -5.27
CA TYR A 59 -1.66 23.76 -4.74
C TYR A 59 -0.25 23.36 -5.17
N GLY A 60 -0.11 22.27 -5.94
CA GLY A 60 1.19 21.78 -6.34
C GLY A 60 1.87 22.75 -7.31
N GLN A 61 3.10 23.12 -6.98
CA GLN A 61 3.97 23.89 -7.85
C GLN A 61 4.80 22.95 -8.72
N GLU A 62 5.18 23.40 -9.92
CA GLU A 62 6.09 22.66 -10.77
C GLU A 62 7.48 22.57 -10.11
N GLN A 63 7.88 21.36 -9.75
CA GLN A 63 9.20 21.10 -9.16
C GLN A 63 10.21 20.85 -10.28
N LYS A 64 11.27 21.66 -10.31
CA LYS A 64 12.41 21.45 -11.20
C LYS A 64 13.41 20.51 -10.54
N TYR A 65 13.26 19.21 -10.79
CA TYR A 65 14.24 18.23 -10.33
C TYR A 65 15.47 18.23 -11.23
N ASN A 66 16.65 18.09 -10.61
CA ASN A 66 17.88 17.79 -11.34
C ASN A 66 17.78 16.36 -11.92
N GLN A 67 18.32 16.14 -13.11
CA GLN A 67 18.25 14.86 -13.83
C GLN A 67 18.76 13.68 -12.99
N SER A 68 19.82 13.86 -12.20
CA SER A 68 20.33 12.82 -11.29
C SER A 68 19.33 12.43 -10.20
N LEU A 69 18.54 13.38 -9.68
CA LEU A 69 17.50 13.11 -8.69
C LEU A 69 16.33 12.35 -9.31
N VAL A 70 15.93 12.69 -10.53
CA VAL A 70 14.88 11.97 -11.26
C VAL A 70 15.27 10.52 -11.50
N LEU A 71 16.50 10.27 -11.96
CA LEU A 71 16.99 8.91 -12.19
C LEU A 71 17.04 8.08 -10.88
N LEU A 72 17.41 8.70 -9.75
CA LEU A 72 17.36 8.04 -8.45
C LEU A 72 15.93 7.71 -8.02
N ILE A 73 14.99 8.64 -8.16
CA ILE A 73 13.57 8.42 -7.84
C ILE A 73 13.01 7.30 -8.72
N ALA A 74 13.30 7.31 -10.02
CA ALA A 74 12.85 6.29 -10.96
C ALA A 74 13.44 4.91 -10.61
N LEU A 75 14.73 4.82 -10.28
CA LEU A 75 15.36 3.57 -9.85
C LEU A 75 14.71 3.02 -8.58
N MET A 76 14.50 3.86 -7.57
CA MET A 76 13.80 3.46 -6.34
C MET A 76 12.36 3.02 -6.62
N GLY A 77 11.69 3.75 -7.52
CA GLY A 77 10.34 3.47 -8.00
C GLY A 77 10.23 2.09 -8.63
N PHE A 78 11.02 1.82 -9.67
CA PHE A 78 11.08 0.53 -10.35
C PHE A 78 11.45 -0.60 -9.40
N THR A 79 12.41 -0.40 -8.50
CA THR A 79 12.79 -1.40 -7.50
C THR A 79 11.61 -1.78 -6.61
N LYS A 80 10.82 -0.79 -6.16
CA LYS A 80 9.62 -1.03 -5.36
C LYS A 80 8.52 -1.72 -6.16
N ILE A 81 8.31 -1.33 -7.41
CA ILE A 81 7.31 -1.95 -8.29
C ILE A 81 7.64 -3.43 -8.49
N ILE A 82 8.89 -3.73 -8.88
CA ILE A 82 9.37 -5.10 -9.07
C ILE A 82 9.24 -5.90 -7.78
N SER A 83 9.69 -5.35 -6.66
CA SER A 83 9.58 -6.00 -5.34
C SER A 83 8.14 -6.30 -4.95
N SER A 84 7.21 -5.41 -5.31
CA SER A 84 5.78 -5.56 -5.05
C SER A 84 5.17 -6.69 -5.89
N VAL A 85 5.52 -6.76 -7.17
CA VAL A 85 5.09 -7.83 -8.09
C VAL A 85 5.67 -9.19 -7.66
N VAL A 86 6.97 -9.26 -7.39
CA VAL A 86 7.63 -10.50 -6.91
C VAL A 86 7.02 -10.95 -5.58
N GLY A 87 6.80 -10.02 -4.65
CA GLY A 87 6.16 -10.30 -3.38
C GLY A 87 4.74 -10.86 -3.53
N TRP A 88 3.96 -10.34 -4.48
CA TRP A 88 2.63 -10.84 -4.80
C TRP A 88 2.68 -12.26 -5.40
N VAL A 89 3.55 -12.50 -6.39
CA VAL A 89 3.69 -13.80 -7.06
C VAL A 89 4.16 -14.88 -6.08
N LYS A 90 5.22 -14.61 -5.30
CA LYS A 90 5.80 -15.57 -4.35
C LYS A 90 4.82 -15.97 -3.26
N SER A 91 3.91 -15.07 -2.89
CA SER A 91 2.96 -15.31 -1.81
C SER A 91 1.61 -15.89 -2.31
N ARG A 92 1.41 -16.07 -3.61
CA ARG A 92 0.12 -16.51 -4.21
C ARG A 92 -0.46 -17.78 -3.61
N ASN A 93 0.39 -18.71 -3.17
CA ASN A 93 -0.01 -20.02 -2.64
C ASN A 93 -0.50 -19.99 -1.18
N PHE A 94 -0.28 -18.88 -0.45
CA PHE A 94 -0.69 -18.77 0.95
C PHE A 94 -2.13 -18.25 1.07
N LYS A 95 -2.99 -19.05 1.72
CA LYS A 95 -4.42 -18.76 1.94
C LYS A 95 -4.75 -18.06 3.28
N SER A 96 -3.74 -17.80 4.14
CA SER A 96 -4.00 -17.15 5.43
C SER A 96 -4.44 -15.69 5.23
N PRO A 97 -5.48 -15.22 5.94
CA PRO A 97 -5.98 -13.86 5.83
C PRO A 97 -4.91 -12.79 6.14
N ILE A 98 -4.05 -13.02 7.14
CA ILE A 98 -2.96 -12.10 7.47
C ILE A 98 -1.97 -11.98 6.30
N ILE A 99 -1.71 -13.08 5.60
CA ILE A 99 -0.81 -13.06 4.43
C ILE A 99 -1.48 -12.30 3.26
N LEU A 100 -2.80 -12.41 3.09
CA LEU A 100 -3.54 -11.61 2.11
C LEU A 100 -3.45 -10.10 2.41
N PHE A 101 -3.48 -9.71 3.68
CA PHE A 101 -3.25 -8.32 4.08
C PHE A 101 -1.80 -7.86 3.81
N LEU A 102 -0.80 -8.67 4.18
CA LEU A 102 0.61 -8.35 3.88
C LEU A 102 0.86 -8.20 2.37
N LYS A 103 0.16 -9.00 1.55
CA LYS A 103 0.18 -8.87 0.08
C LYS A 103 -0.38 -7.54 -0.39
N SER A 104 -1.52 -7.09 0.13
CA SER A 104 -2.10 -5.82 -0.28
C SER A 104 -1.17 -4.65 0.07
N LEU A 105 -0.47 -4.71 1.21
CA LEU A 105 0.55 -3.69 1.56
C LEU A 105 1.73 -3.65 0.58
N ASN A 106 2.12 -4.77 -0.02
CA ASN A 106 3.12 -4.76 -1.08
C ASN A 106 2.56 -4.08 -2.33
N ILE A 107 1.34 -4.41 -2.74
CA ILE A 107 0.69 -3.73 -3.87
C ILE A 107 0.59 -2.23 -3.62
N ALA A 108 0.16 -1.79 -2.45
CA ALA A 108 0.06 -0.37 -2.11
C ALA A 108 1.39 0.37 -2.25
N ASP A 109 2.47 -0.20 -1.72
CA ASP A 109 3.82 0.38 -1.83
C ASP A 109 4.27 0.50 -3.30
N GLY A 110 3.96 -0.52 -4.11
CA GLY A 110 4.19 -0.49 -5.55
C GLY A 110 3.37 0.58 -6.27
N LEU A 111 2.06 0.68 -5.99
CA LEU A 111 1.18 1.68 -6.60
C LEU A 111 1.61 3.11 -6.27
N VAL A 112 1.95 3.38 -5.00
CA VAL A 112 2.48 4.68 -4.58
C VAL A 112 3.81 4.97 -5.28
N ALA A 113 4.69 3.98 -5.40
CA ALA A 113 5.95 4.12 -6.12
C ALA A 113 5.76 4.47 -7.61
N ILE A 114 4.74 3.90 -8.29
CA ILE A 114 4.40 4.24 -9.68
C ILE A 114 4.04 5.72 -9.80
N VAL A 115 3.18 6.24 -8.91
CA VAL A 115 2.75 7.65 -8.94
C VAL A 115 3.95 8.60 -8.80
N PHE A 116 4.84 8.34 -7.84
CA PHE A 116 6.05 9.16 -7.66
C PHE A 116 7.02 9.04 -8.84
N THR A 117 7.16 7.84 -9.42
CA THR A 117 8.00 7.63 -10.61
C THR A 117 7.49 8.45 -11.79
N GLN A 118 6.18 8.35 -12.07
CA GLN A 118 5.53 9.13 -13.12
C GLN A 118 5.73 10.63 -12.90
N TYR A 119 5.52 11.13 -11.68
CA TYR A 119 5.75 12.53 -11.37
C TYR A 119 7.18 12.99 -11.69
N SER A 120 8.17 12.21 -11.27
CA SER A 120 9.58 12.54 -11.48
C SER A 120 9.94 12.60 -12.96
N LEU A 121 9.42 11.66 -13.77
CA LEU A 121 9.65 11.61 -15.21
C LEU A 121 8.95 12.77 -15.94
N LEU A 122 7.68 13.05 -15.61
CA LEU A 122 6.95 14.17 -16.22
C LEU A 122 7.54 15.53 -15.82
N SER A 123 8.07 15.65 -14.61
CA SER A 123 8.77 16.86 -14.14
C SER A 123 10.10 17.06 -14.88
N MET A 124 10.79 15.98 -15.27
CA MET A 124 12.02 16.04 -16.07
C MET A 124 11.75 16.57 -17.48
N GLU A 125 10.64 16.14 -18.09
CA GLU A 125 10.18 16.59 -19.40
C GLU A 125 9.63 18.04 -19.40
N ARG A 126 9.68 18.72 -18.24
CA ARG A 126 9.13 20.08 -18.04
C ARG A 126 7.68 20.22 -18.51
N SER A 127 6.90 19.15 -18.38
CA SER A 127 5.48 19.18 -18.72
C SER A 127 4.75 20.08 -17.72
N SER A 128 4.11 21.15 -18.21
CA SER A 128 3.29 22.04 -17.38
C SER A 128 2.09 21.33 -16.73
N SER A 129 1.76 20.13 -17.22
CA SER A 129 0.70 19.28 -16.70
C SER A 129 1.21 18.18 -15.75
N ALA A 130 2.51 18.13 -15.45
CA ALA A 130 3.12 17.07 -14.64
C ALA A 130 2.47 16.92 -13.26
N THR A 131 2.26 18.06 -12.59
CA THR A 131 1.66 18.12 -11.27
C THR A 131 0.19 17.70 -11.29
N SER A 132 -0.59 18.24 -12.23
CA SER A 132 -2.03 17.95 -12.34
C SER A 132 -2.31 16.51 -12.75
N ALA A 133 -1.56 15.97 -13.74
CA ALA A 133 -1.68 14.58 -14.16
C ALA A 133 -1.32 13.61 -13.03
N THR A 134 -0.26 13.93 -12.27
CA THR A 134 0.14 13.14 -11.09
C THR A 134 -0.91 13.21 -9.99
N GLY A 135 -1.44 14.40 -9.69
CA GLY A 135 -2.49 14.58 -8.68
C GLY A 135 -3.74 13.77 -9.01
N LEU A 136 -4.21 13.82 -10.26
CA LEU A 136 -5.38 13.07 -10.70
C LEU A 136 -5.14 11.54 -10.63
N PHE A 137 -3.98 11.09 -11.11
CA PHE A 137 -3.61 9.68 -11.06
C PHE A 137 -3.46 9.18 -9.62
N GLY A 138 -2.83 9.99 -8.75
CA GLY A 138 -2.67 9.71 -7.33
C GLY A 138 -3.99 9.63 -6.57
N ILE A 139 -4.98 10.48 -6.89
CA ILE A 139 -6.35 10.39 -6.36
C ILE A 139 -6.99 9.06 -6.76
N GLY A 140 -6.89 8.67 -8.04
CA GLY A 140 -7.44 7.41 -8.53
C GLY A 140 -6.84 6.19 -7.80
N ILE A 141 -5.52 6.18 -7.64
CA ILE A 141 -4.82 5.15 -6.85
C ILE A 141 -5.26 5.18 -5.38
N GLY A 142 -5.33 6.35 -4.75
CA GLY A 142 -5.74 6.49 -3.36
C GLY A 142 -7.16 6.00 -3.10
N ILE A 143 -8.10 6.28 -4.00
CA ILE A 143 -9.47 5.75 -3.95
C ILE A 143 -9.47 4.22 -4.04
N CYS A 144 -8.72 3.64 -4.99
CA CYS A 144 -8.56 2.18 -5.08
C CYS A 144 -8.02 1.59 -3.77
N LEU A 145 -7.05 2.25 -3.13
CA LEU A 145 -6.53 1.81 -1.83
C LEU A 145 -7.61 1.83 -0.74
N ILE A 146 -8.41 2.91 -0.67
CA ILE A 146 -9.52 3.01 0.28
C ILE A 146 -10.52 1.86 0.08
N PHE A 147 -10.92 1.57 -1.16
CA PHE A 147 -11.83 0.48 -1.48
C PHE A 147 -11.29 -0.89 -1.06
N VAL A 148 -10.00 -1.15 -1.32
CA VAL A 148 -9.35 -2.40 -0.89
C VAL A 148 -9.31 -2.50 0.65
N GLY A 149 -9.04 -1.40 1.34
CA GLY A 149 -9.08 -1.35 2.81
C GLY A 149 -10.46 -1.68 3.36
N PHE A 150 -11.51 -1.07 2.81
CA PHE A 150 -12.91 -1.38 3.17
C PHE A 150 -13.28 -2.83 2.86
N PHE A 151 -12.85 -3.36 1.72
CA PHE A 151 -13.10 -4.75 1.35
C PHE A 151 -12.47 -5.74 2.35
N ILE A 152 -11.26 -5.44 2.85
CA ILE A 152 -10.59 -6.23 3.89
C ILE A 152 -11.38 -6.19 5.20
N ILE A 153 -11.85 -5.01 5.62
CA ILE A 153 -12.68 -4.85 6.83
C ILE A 153 -14.01 -5.62 6.68
N PHE A 154 -14.68 -5.49 5.54
CA PHE A 154 -15.95 -6.17 5.29
C PHE A 154 -15.80 -7.70 5.31
N LYS A 155 -14.71 -8.21 4.71
CA LYS A 155 -14.37 -9.63 4.75
C LYS A 155 -14.07 -10.13 6.17
N SER A 156 -13.45 -9.29 7.00
CA SER A 156 -13.22 -9.56 8.43
C SER A 156 -14.54 -9.64 9.24
N LEU A 157 -15.51 -8.76 8.95
CA LEU A 157 -16.81 -8.79 9.62
C LEU A 157 -17.61 -10.05 9.29
N LYS A 158 -17.60 -10.50 8.03
CA LYS A 158 -18.29 -11.73 7.60
C LYS A 158 -17.75 -12.99 8.27
N TYR A 159 -16.47 -13.01 8.65
CA TYR A 159 -15.86 -14.12 9.40
C TYR A 159 -16.26 -14.17 10.88
N LYS A 160 -16.88 -13.11 11.42
CA LYS A 160 -17.35 -13.07 12.82
C LYS A 160 -18.74 -13.72 13.00
N GLN A 161 -19.46 -13.99 11.91
CA GLN A 161 -20.83 -14.53 11.92
C GLN A 161 -20.92 -16.04 11.62
N ILE A 162 -19.80 -16.73 11.46
CA ILE A 162 -19.70 -18.19 11.31
C ILE A 162 -18.99 -18.72 12.56
#